data_AF-M2ZNL4-F1
#
_entry.id   AF-M2ZNL4-F1
#
_cell.length_a   1.000
_cell.length_b   1.000
_cell.length_c   1.000
_cell.angle_alpha   90.00
_cell.angle_beta   90.00
_cell.angle_gamma   90.00
#
_symmetry.space_group_name_H-M   'P 1'
#
loop_
_entity.id
_entity.type
_entity.pdbx_description
1 polymer ?
#
loop_
_entity_poly.entity_id
_entity_poly.type
_entity_poly.pdbx_seq_one_letter_code
_entity_poly.pdbx_strand_id
1 'polypeptide(L)' 'AAGAVVVTSRASYEMVQKAAAAGIGILAAISAPTVLAIRMAEALNLTLVGFARNNSHVLYAGAERILPGESR' A
#
# COMPACT_ATOMS: atom_id res chain seq x y z
N ALA A 1 -0.54 -3.31 -15.36
CA ALA A 1 0.30 -2.09 -15.32
C ALA A 1 1.39 -2.30 -14.27
N ALA A 2 2.62 -1.84 -14.52
CA ALA A 2 3.71 -1.88 -13.55
C ALA A 2 3.87 -0.49 -12.93
N GLY A 3 3.59 -0.35 -11.63
CA GLY A 3 3.68 0.93 -10.95
C GLY A 3 3.08 0.90 -9.54
N ALA A 4 3.38 1.92 -8.76
CA ALA A 4 2.87 2.13 -7.41
C ALA A 4 2.38 3.59 -7.27
N VAL A 5 1.40 3.80 -6.40
CA VAL A 5 1.00 5.15 -5.97
C VAL A 5 1.59 5.42 -4.60
N VAL A 6 2.22 6.58 -4.46
CA VAL A 6 2.77 7.06 -3.18
C VAL A 6 2.01 8.30 -2.75
N VAL A 7 1.51 8.31 -1.51
CA VAL A 7 0.77 9.44 -0.93
C VAL A 7 1.42 9.90 0.37
N THR A 8 1.48 11.22 0.58
CA THR A 8 2.01 11.82 1.81
C THR A 8 1.01 11.80 2.97
N SER A 9 -0.26 11.55 2.67
CA SER A 9 -1.37 11.48 3.63
C SER A 9 -1.52 10.08 4.26
N ARG A 10 -2.57 9.92 5.08
CA ARG A 10 -3.07 8.59 5.48
C ARG A 10 -3.77 7.92 4.30
N ALA A 11 -3.67 6.60 4.21
CA ALA A 11 -4.46 5.83 3.24
C ALA A 11 -5.89 5.62 3.74
N SER A 12 -6.87 6.14 2.99
CA SER A 12 -8.30 5.87 3.20
C SER A 12 -8.77 4.67 2.36
N TYR A 13 -9.94 4.13 2.69
CA TYR A 13 -10.54 3.05 1.89
C TYR A 13 -10.81 3.50 0.45
N GLU A 14 -11.24 4.75 0.24
CA GLU A 14 -11.49 5.28 -1.10
C GLU A 14 -10.21 5.35 -1.93
N MET A 15 -9.06 5.65 -1.32
CA MET A 15 -7.78 5.65 -2.04
C MET A 15 -7.41 4.23 -2.50
N VAL A 16 -7.63 3.24 -1.65
CA VAL A 16 -7.45 1.82 -2.00
C VAL A 16 -8.37 1.43 -3.15
N GLN A 17 -9.66 1.76 -3.05
CA GLN A 17 -10.64 1.48 -4.10
C GLN A 17 -10.26 2.13 -5.43
N LYS A 18 -9.88 3.41 -5.41
CA LYS A 18 -9.46 4.15 -6.62
C LYS A 18 -8.19 3.56 -7.23
N ALA A 19 -7.21 3.19 -6.42
CA ALA A 19 -5.98 2.55 -6.89
C ALA A 19 -6.27 1.19 -7.54
N ALA A 20 -7.08 0.35 -6.89
CA ALA A 20 -7.49 -0.95 -7.43
C ALA A 20 -8.30 -0.79 -8.74
N ALA A 21 -9.25 0.15 -8.78
CA ALA A 21 -10.04 0.43 -9.99
C ALA A 21 -9.18 0.93 -11.15
N ALA A 22 -8.08 1.64 -10.86
CA ALA A 22 -7.09 2.05 -11.84
C ALA A 22 -6.11 0.93 -12.26
N GLY A 23 -6.28 -0.30 -11.73
CA GLY A 23 -5.40 -1.43 -12.01
C GLY A 23 -4.01 -1.31 -11.38
N ILE A 24 -3.89 -0.53 -10.31
CA ILE A 24 -2.63 -0.29 -9.59
C ILE A 24 -2.51 -1.31 -8.45
N GLY A 25 -1.40 -2.05 -8.43
CA GLY A 25 -1.20 -3.14 -7.48
C GLY A 25 -0.65 -2.71 -6.11
N ILE A 26 -0.12 -1.49 -5.97
CA ILE A 26 0.56 -1.03 -4.76
C ILE A 26 0.14 0.40 -4.41
N LEU A 27 -0.30 0.61 -3.17
CA LEU A 27 -0.52 1.93 -2.55
C LEU A 27 0.37 2.06 -1.32
N ALA A 28 1.28 3.03 -1.34
CA ALA A 28 2.17 3.35 -0.23
C ALA A 28 1.83 4.71 0.38
N ALA A 29 1.64 4.74 1.70
CA ALA A 29 1.37 5.94 2.46
C ALA A 29 2.51 6.26 3.43
N ILE A 30 2.90 7.53 3.49
CA ILE A 30 3.89 8.03 4.48
C ILE A 30 3.34 7.99 5.92
N SER A 31 2.00 7.90 6.07
CA SER A 31 1.27 7.85 7.34
C SER A 31 0.48 6.54 7.51
N ALA A 32 -0.17 6.37 8.66
CA ALA A 32 -0.97 5.18 8.96
C ALA A 32 -2.18 5.02 8.02
N PRO A 33 -2.54 3.80 7.60
CA PRO A 33 -3.82 3.50 6.96
C PRO A 33 -4.97 3.43 7.99
N THR A 34 -6.21 3.52 7.55
CA THR A 34 -7.38 3.18 8.39
C THR A 34 -7.63 1.67 8.39
N VAL A 35 -8.29 1.15 9.43
CA VAL A 35 -8.68 -0.28 9.50
C VAL A 35 -9.49 -0.71 8.27
N LEU A 36 -10.40 0.15 7.81
CA LEU A 36 -11.21 -0.16 6.62
C LEU A 36 -10.36 -0.19 5.34
N ALA A 37 -9.34 0.65 5.23
CA ALA A 37 -8.41 0.61 4.10
C ALA A 37 -7.63 -0.71 4.05
N ILE A 38 -7.19 -1.22 5.21
CA ILE A 38 -6.49 -2.51 5.32
C ILE A 38 -7.38 -3.65 4.82
N ARG A 39 -8.60 -3.77 5.38
CA ARG A 39 -9.56 -4.83 4.97
C ARG A 39 -9.89 -4.77 3.49
N MET A 40 -10.03 -3.56 2.94
CA MET A 40 -10.32 -3.37 1.53
C MET A 40 -9.13 -3.75 0.64
N ALA A 41 -7.89 -3.47 1.08
CA ALA A 41 -6.70 -3.85 0.35
C ALA A 41 -6.53 -5.37 0.29
N GLU A 42 -6.80 -6.08 1.39
CA GLU A 42 -6.85 -7.55 1.42
C GLU A 42 -7.90 -8.09 0.44
N ALA A 43 -9.13 -7.57 0.48
CA ALA A 43 -10.23 -8.03 -0.36
C ALA A 43 -9.99 -7.78 -1.87
N LEU A 44 -9.30 -6.70 -2.21
CA LEU A 44 -9.00 -6.33 -3.59
C LEU A 44 -7.64 -6.86 -4.08
N ASN A 45 -6.94 -7.64 -3.26
CA ASN A 45 -5.60 -8.10 -3.53
C ASN A 45 -4.67 -6.93 -3.96
N LEU A 46 -4.68 -5.84 -3.17
CA LEU A 46 -3.84 -4.67 -3.37
C LEU A 46 -2.80 -4.63 -2.25
N THR A 47 -1.53 -4.38 -2.60
CA THR A 47 -0.48 -4.20 -1.60
C THR A 47 -0.61 -2.84 -0.95
N LEU A 48 -0.89 -2.84 0.36
CA LEU A 48 -1.01 -1.62 1.14
C LEU A 48 0.19 -1.48 2.07
N VAL A 49 0.92 -0.38 1.89
CA VAL A 49 2.08 -0.02 2.70
C VAL A 49 1.79 1.24 3.49
N GLY A 50 2.08 1.23 4.78
CA GLY A 50 2.01 2.42 5.63
C GLY A 50 3.37 2.76 6.23
N PHE A 51 3.50 3.97 6.75
CA PHE A 51 4.75 4.49 7.31
C PHE A 51 5.97 4.34 6.37
N ALA A 52 5.75 4.41 5.06
CA ALA A 52 6.82 4.27 4.07
C ALA A 52 7.79 5.46 4.18
N ARG A 53 8.96 5.28 4.78
CA ARG A 53 9.95 6.34 5.00
C ARG A 53 11.36 5.78 4.93
N ASN A 54 12.22 6.42 4.14
CA ASN A 54 13.63 6.03 4.00
C ASN A 54 13.75 4.52 3.75
N ASN A 55 14.40 3.79 4.65
CA ASN A 55 14.61 2.34 4.59
C ASN A 55 13.64 1.54 5.47
N SER A 56 12.48 2.11 5.82
CA SER A 56 11.48 1.45 6.67
C SER A 56 10.06 1.63 6.13
N HIS A 57 9.23 0.62 6.37
CA HIS A 57 7.83 0.61 6.02
C HIS A 57 7.11 -0.50 6.81
N VAL A 58 5.79 -0.45 6.83
CA VAL A 58 4.94 -1.51 7.38
C VAL A 58 4.02 -2.02 6.28
N LEU A 59 4.07 -3.32 6.02
CA LEU A 59 3.16 -4.00 5.10
C LEU A 59 1.87 -4.34 5.84
N TYR A 60 0.74 -3.90 5.30
CA TYR A 60 -0.58 -4.18 5.86
C TYR A 60 -1.38 -5.19 5.03
N ALA A 61 -1.09 -5.31 3.73
CA ALA A 61 -1.71 -6.28 2.84
C ALA A 61 -0.80 -6.54 1.63
N GLY A 62 -0.98 -7.68 0.95
CA GLY A 62 -0.33 -7.98 -0.33
C GLY A 62 1.20 -8.09 -0.26
N ALA A 63 1.74 -8.71 0.79
CA ALA A 63 3.19 -8.79 1.01
C ALA A 63 3.93 -9.57 -0.09
N GLU A 64 3.24 -10.47 -0.80
CA GLU A 64 3.77 -11.29 -1.88
C GLU A 64 4.28 -10.49 -3.10
N ARG A 65 3.90 -9.22 -3.25
CA ARG A 65 4.42 -8.34 -4.32
C ARG A 65 5.71 -7.62 -3.95
N ILE A 66 6.15 -7.72 -2.70
CA ILE A 66 7.32 -7.01 -2.19
C ILE A 66 8.49 -7.98 -2.12
N LEU A 67 9.56 -7.68 -2.85
CA LEU A 67 10.81 -8.42 -2.75
C LEU A 67 11.55 -8.04 -1.46
N PRO A 68 12.28 -8.98 -0.84
CA PRO A 68 13.15 -8.67 0.29
C PRO A 68 14.10 -7.54 -0.08
N GLY A 69 14.21 -6.53 0.78
CA GLY A 69 15.19 -5.47 0.61
C GLY A 69 16.60 -6.00 0.85
N GLU A 70 17.60 -5.48 0.12
CA GLU A 70 18.99 -5.77 0.43
C GLU A 70 19.36 -5.16 1.78
N SER A 71 19.87 -5.98 2.68
CA SER A 71 20.46 -5.50 3.94
C SER A 71 21.80 -4.85 3.59
N ARG A 72 21.85 -3.52 3.62
CA ARG A 72 23.11 -2.77 3.61
C ARG A 72 23.66 -2.62 5.02
#